data_AF-A0A957YSJ4-F1
#
_entry.id   AF-A0A957YSJ4-F1
#
_cell.length_a   1.000
_cell.length_b   1.000
_cell.length_c   1.000
_cell.angle_alpha   90.00
_cell.angle_beta   90.00
_cell.angle_gamma   90.00
#
_symmetry.space_group_name_H-M   'P 1'
#
loop_
_entity.id
_entity.type
_entity.pdbx_description
1 polymer ?
#
loop_
_entity_poly.entity_id
_entity_poly.type
_entity_poly.pdbx_seq_one_letter_code
_entity_poly.pdbx_strand_id
1 'polypeptide(L)'
;MKKVLKWAGIVLGALVGLTVLALIVIYFNSQSRLTKIYNPPNDIVSIPADAESIANGKHIFQFRGCEGCHGEQLQGLVYLDDPAIGKVISTNLTTGKGGVGGAMSDADWVRAIRYGIRSDGTALLFMPSTEFYYLSDEDLGDVIAYIKSVSPADNELSPSKLSLTGRVVMTLVEG
;
A
#
# COMPACT_ATOMS: atom_id res chain seq x y z
N MET A 1 -42.10 -11.66 -35.89
CA MET A 1 -40.70 -12.11 -35.69
C MET A 1 -39.66 -11.01 -35.93
N LYS A 2 -39.61 -10.33 -37.08
CA LYS A 2 -38.60 -9.27 -37.38
C LYS A 2 -38.55 -8.09 -36.40
N LYS A 3 -39.70 -7.62 -35.89
CA LYS A 3 -39.77 -6.54 -34.88
C LYS A 3 -39.19 -6.96 -33.52
N VAL A 4 -39.48 -8.20 -33.08
CA VAL A 4 -38.95 -8.76 -31.82
C VAL A 4 -37.42 -8.88 -31.91
N LEU A 5 -36.90 -9.36 -33.04
CA LEU A 5 -35.45 -9.48 -33.26
C LEU A 5 -34.75 -8.11 -33.25
N LYS A 6 -35.38 -7.07 -33.83
CA LYS A 6 -34.87 -5.69 -33.81
C LYS A 6 -34.80 -5.13 -32.39
N TRP A 7 -35.87 -5.27 -31.61
CA TRP A 7 -35.90 -4.78 -30.23
C TRP A 7 -34.97 -5.57 -29.32
N ALA A 8 -34.88 -6.90 -29.49
CA ALA A 8 -33.91 -7.73 -28.76
C ALA A 8 -32.46 -7.27 -29.02
N GLY A 9 -32.12 -6.97 -30.28
CA GLY A 9 -30.80 -6.42 -30.63
C GLY A 9 -30.52 -5.06 -30.01
N ILE A 10 -31.51 -4.16 -29.98
CA ILE A 10 -31.37 -2.84 -29.34
C ILE A 10 -31.16 -2.99 -27.83
N VAL A 11 -31.96 -3.83 -27.17
CA VAL A 11 -31.84 -4.08 -25.72
C VAL A 11 -30.48 -4.69 -25.39
N LEU A 12 -30.05 -5.70 -26.14
CA LEU A 12 -28.74 -6.32 -25.94
C LEU A 12 -27.60 -5.32 -26.16
N GLY A 13 -27.66 -4.52 -27.23
CA GLY A 13 -26.66 -3.48 -27.50
C GLY A 13 -26.61 -2.41 -26.41
N ALA A 14 -27.77 -1.98 -25.90
CA ALA A 14 -27.84 -1.04 -24.79
C ALA A 14 -27.24 -1.61 -23.50
N LEU A 15 -27.56 -2.87 -23.16
CA LEU A 15 -26.98 -3.54 -21.99
C LEU A 15 -25.46 -3.68 -22.08
N VAL A 16 -24.94 -4.06 -23.25
CA VAL A 16 -23.49 -4.13 -23.47
C VAL A 16 -22.86 -2.74 -23.37
N GLY A 17 -23.46 -1.73 -24.00
CA GLY A 17 -22.98 -0.34 -23.93
C GLY A 17 -22.92 0.20 -22.50
N LEU A 18 -23.97 -0.01 -21.71
CA LEU A 18 -24.02 0.38 -20.30
C LEU A 18 -22.98 -0.36 -19.46
N THR A 19 -22.77 -1.66 -19.72
CA THR A 19 -21.76 -2.46 -19.00
C THR A 19 -20.35 -1.95 -19.30
N VAL A 20 -20.04 -1.69 -20.57
CA VAL A 20 -18.73 -1.12 -20.96
C VAL A 20 -18.53 0.26 -20.34
N LEU A 21 -19.55 1.12 -20.36
CA LEU A 21 -19.49 2.43 -19.73
C LEU A 21 -19.23 2.33 -18.22
N ALA A 22 -19.92 1.41 -17.53
CA ALA A 22 -19.71 1.17 -16.10
C ALA A 22 -18.28 0.73 -15.80
N LEU A 23 -17.74 -0.22 -16.58
CA LEU A 23 -16.35 -0.70 -16.42
C LEU A 23 -15.33 0.43 -16.64
N ILE A 24 -15.56 1.29 -17.62
CA ILE A 24 -14.74 2.49 -17.86
C ILE A 24 -14.79 3.39 -16.63
N VAL A 25 -15.97 3.73 -16.13
CA VAL A 25 -16.14 4.59 -14.95
C VAL A 25 -15.44 4.02 -13.72
N ILE A 26 -15.57 2.71 -13.47
CA ILE A 26 -14.88 2.02 -12.37
C ILE A 26 -13.36 2.11 -12.54
N TYR A 27 -12.86 1.83 -13.76
CA TYR A 27 -11.43 1.87 -14.03
C TYR A 27 -10.85 3.27 -13.79
N PHE A 28 -11.48 4.32 -14.32
CA PHE A 28 -11.01 5.71 -14.18
C PHE A 28 -11.11 6.22 -12.74
N ASN A 29 -12.20 5.93 -12.02
CA ASN A 29 -12.32 6.32 -10.61
C ASN A 29 -11.29 5.61 -9.73
N SER A 30 -11.17 4.28 -9.88
CA SER A 30 -10.17 3.51 -9.16
C SER A 30 -8.76 3.99 -9.47
N GLN A 31 -8.46 4.24 -10.75
CA GLN A 31 -7.14 4.73 -11.14
C GLN A 31 -6.88 6.12 -10.54
N SER A 32 -7.85 7.02 -10.59
CA SER A 32 -7.73 8.36 -10.00
C SER A 32 -7.48 8.31 -8.48
N ARG A 33 -8.11 7.38 -7.76
CA ARG A 33 -7.85 7.15 -6.33
C ARG A 33 -6.43 6.62 -6.10
N LEU A 34 -6.01 5.60 -6.86
CA LEU A 34 -4.70 4.97 -6.74
C LEU A 34 -3.54 5.90 -7.08
N THR A 35 -3.75 6.84 -8.01
CA THR A 35 -2.73 7.81 -8.43
C THR A 35 -2.91 9.19 -7.81
N LYS A 36 -3.83 9.34 -6.85
CA LYS A 36 -4.00 10.63 -6.16
C LYS A 36 -2.74 10.91 -5.35
N ILE A 37 -2.22 12.11 -5.53
CA ILE A 37 -1.04 12.60 -4.82
C ILE A 37 -1.49 13.32 -3.56
N TYR A 38 -0.89 12.95 -2.44
CA TYR A 38 -1.10 13.53 -1.13
C TYR A 38 0.20 14.19 -0.66
N ASN A 39 0.05 15.39 -0.09
CA ASN A 39 1.17 16.15 0.48
C ASN A 39 0.93 16.28 1.99
N PRO A 40 1.35 15.29 2.79
CA PRO A 40 1.22 15.35 4.23
C PRO A 40 2.23 16.36 4.81
N PRO A 41 2.05 16.77 6.08
CA PRO A 41 3.07 17.53 6.80
C PRO A 41 4.43 16.83 6.73
N ASN A 42 5.49 17.63 6.63
CA ASN A 42 6.86 17.13 6.66
C ASN A 42 7.38 17.16 8.09
N ASP A 43 6.94 16.19 8.89
CA ASP A 43 7.38 16.05 10.27
C ASP A 43 8.86 15.65 10.31
N ILE A 44 9.62 16.35 11.14
CA ILE A 44 11.04 16.04 11.34
C ILE A 44 11.13 15.19 12.60
N VAL A 45 11.42 13.91 12.40
CA VAL A 45 11.65 12.94 13.47
C VAL A 45 13.14 12.67 13.59
N SER A 46 13.67 12.68 14.82
CA SER A 46 15.04 12.28 15.07
C SER A 46 15.15 10.76 14.95
N ILE A 47 16.13 10.26 14.19
CA ILE A 47 16.39 8.82 14.06
C ILE A 47 17.71 8.52 14.76
N PRO A 48 17.65 8.02 16.01
CA PRO A 48 18.85 7.64 16.75
C PRO A 48 19.54 6.44 16.10
N ALA A 49 20.82 6.25 16.45
CA ALA A 49 21.63 5.13 15.94
C ALA A 49 22.26 4.30 17.06
N ASP A 50 21.93 4.59 18.32
CA ASP A 50 22.42 3.84 19.47
C ASP A 50 21.65 2.52 19.64
N ALA A 51 22.27 1.59 20.36
CA ALA A 51 21.74 0.24 20.51
C ALA A 51 20.46 0.17 21.36
N GLU A 52 20.24 1.12 22.27
CA GLU A 52 19.04 1.15 23.12
C GLU A 52 17.82 1.52 22.29
N SER A 53 17.93 2.60 21.51
CA SER A 53 16.89 3.05 20.59
C SER A 53 16.55 2.00 19.53
N ILE A 54 17.56 1.33 18.96
CA ILE A 54 17.35 0.22 18.01
C ILE A 54 16.62 -0.95 18.67
N ALA A 55 16.96 -1.29 19.92
CA ALA A 55 16.30 -2.36 20.65
C ALA A 55 14.83 -2.02 20.99
N ASN A 56 14.56 -0.77 21.39
CA ASN A 56 13.20 -0.28 21.61
C ASN A 56 12.38 -0.29 20.31
N GLY A 57 12.97 0.19 19.22
CA GLY A 57 12.36 0.17 17.89
C GLY A 57 11.97 -1.23 17.43
N LYS A 58 12.85 -2.21 17.67
CA LYS A 58 12.54 -3.63 17.44
C LYS A 58 11.35 -4.09 18.28
N HIS A 59 11.34 -3.77 19.57
CA HIS A 59 10.26 -4.15 20.47
C HIS A 59 8.90 -3.60 19.99
N ILE A 60 8.85 -2.32 19.62
CA ILE A 60 7.64 -1.68 19.09
C ILE A 60 7.24 -2.31 17.76
N PHE A 61 8.19 -2.51 16.84
CA PHE A 61 7.93 -3.11 15.52
C PHE A 61 7.26 -4.49 15.66
N GLN A 62 7.73 -5.32 16.59
CA GLN A 62 7.17 -6.64 16.85
C GLN A 62 5.82 -6.56 17.58
N PHE A 63 5.71 -5.74 18.62
CA PHE A 63 4.48 -5.58 19.39
C PHE A 63 3.33 -5.03 18.53
N ARG A 64 3.64 -4.12 17.60
CA ARG A 64 2.69 -3.56 16.64
C ARG A 64 2.40 -4.49 15.45
N GLY A 65 3.06 -5.65 15.37
CA GLY A 65 2.79 -6.69 14.38
C GLY A 65 3.30 -6.37 12.96
N CYS A 66 4.26 -5.45 12.81
CA CYS A 66 4.77 -5.03 11.51
C CYS A 66 5.39 -6.20 10.73
N GLU A 67 6.03 -7.15 11.44
CA GLU A 67 6.63 -8.36 10.86
C GLU A 67 5.60 -9.30 10.21
N GLY A 68 4.34 -9.29 10.65
CA GLY A 68 3.27 -10.11 10.07
C GLY A 68 2.99 -9.76 8.61
N CYS A 69 3.21 -8.49 8.24
CA CYS A 69 3.08 -8.04 6.86
C CYS A 69 4.43 -7.89 6.15
N HIS A 70 5.51 -7.50 6.84
CA HIS A 70 6.81 -7.24 6.22
C HIS A 70 7.80 -8.41 6.29
N GLY A 71 7.43 -9.53 6.93
CA GLY A 71 8.30 -10.68 7.13
C GLY A 71 9.27 -10.51 8.31
N GLU A 72 9.76 -11.62 8.83
CA GLU A 72 10.66 -11.66 10.01
C GLU A 72 12.00 -10.95 9.78
N GLN A 73 12.48 -10.94 8.53
CA GLN A 73 13.71 -10.25 8.13
C GLN A 73 13.40 -8.90 7.44
N LEU A 74 12.15 -8.43 7.52
CA LEU A 74 11.66 -7.23 6.85
C LEU A 74 11.78 -7.31 5.32
N GLN A 75 11.91 -8.52 4.78
CA GLN A 75 12.14 -8.79 3.36
C GLN A 75 10.88 -8.63 2.49
N GLY A 76 9.75 -8.24 3.07
CA GLY A 76 8.46 -8.18 2.39
C GLY A 76 7.88 -9.56 2.08
N LEU A 77 6.58 -9.60 1.77
CA LEU A 77 5.89 -10.84 1.38
C LEU A 77 4.66 -10.55 0.54
N VAL A 78 4.12 -11.60 -0.08
CA VAL A 78 2.80 -11.60 -0.69
C VAL A 78 1.77 -11.67 0.44
N TYR A 79 1.24 -10.52 0.85
CA TYR A 79 0.29 -10.44 1.96
C TYR A 79 -1.08 -10.99 1.58
N LEU A 80 -1.51 -10.69 0.36
CA LEU A 80 -2.78 -11.18 -0.18
C LEU A 80 -2.58 -11.60 -1.64
N ASP A 81 -3.10 -12.77 -2.00
CA ASP A 81 -3.23 -13.21 -3.40
C ASP A 81 -4.62 -13.83 -3.56
N ASP A 82 -5.60 -12.97 -3.81
CA ASP A 82 -7.01 -13.34 -3.90
C ASP A 82 -7.58 -12.93 -5.27
N PRO A 83 -8.17 -13.82 -6.07
CA PRO A 83 -8.71 -13.44 -7.39
C PRO A 83 -9.79 -12.35 -7.35
N ALA A 84 -10.57 -12.28 -6.27
CA ALA A 84 -11.64 -11.29 -6.09
C ALA A 84 -11.13 -9.93 -5.60
N ILE A 85 -9.98 -9.85 -4.92
CA ILE A 85 -9.40 -8.56 -4.47
C ILE A 85 -8.21 -8.14 -5.33
N GLY A 86 -7.34 -9.09 -5.65
CA GLY A 86 -6.07 -8.92 -6.33
C GLY A 86 -4.90 -9.37 -5.48
N LYS A 87 -3.71 -8.97 -5.91
CA LYS A 87 -2.44 -9.27 -5.25
C LYS A 87 -1.94 -8.04 -4.50
N VAL A 88 -1.77 -8.16 -3.19
CA VAL A 88 -1.25 -7.11 -2.32
C VAL A 88 0.10 -7.56 -1.78
N ILE A 89 1.11 -6.74 -2.05
CA ILE A 89 2.49 -6.98 -1.66
C ILE A 89 2.89 -5.96 -0.60
N SER A 90 3.46 -6.49 0.48
CA SER A 90 4.18 -5.68 1.45
C SER A 90 5.63 -5.55 1.02
N THR A 91 6.13 -4.33 1.05
CA THR A 91 7.46 -4.00 0.52
C THR A 91 8.59 -4.58 1.38
N ASN A 92 9.68 -4.97 0.72
CA ASN A 92 10.96 -5.27 1.35
C ASN A 92 11.56 -3.98 1.91
N LEU A 93 11.65 -3.85 3.23
CA LEU A 93 12.14 -2.63 3.90
C LEU A 93 13.66 -2.57 3.99
N THR A 94 14.34 -3.69 3.71
CA THR A 94 15.80 -3.79 3.84
C THR A 94 16.52 -3.11 2.67
N THR A 95 17.86 -3.05 2.76
CA THR A 95 18.74 -2.61 1.67
C THR A 95 19.09 -3.73 0.67
N GLY A 96 18.52 -4.93 0.85
CA GLY A 96 18.71 -6.06 -0.06
C GLY A 96 18.04 -5.82 -1.42
N LYS A 97 18.29 -6.73 -2.36
CA LYS A 97 17.73 -6.66 -3.71
C LYS A 97 16.20 -6.68 -3.67
N GLY A 98 15.58 -5.72 -4.34
CA GLY A 98 14.12 -5.50 -4.31
C GLY A 98 13.63 -4.69 -3.10
N GLY A 99 14.55 -4.29 -2.21
CA GLY A 99 14.27 -3.49 -1.03
C GLY A 99 14.25 -1.98 -1.28
N VAL A 100 13.54 -1.25 -0.42
CA VAL A 100 13.46 0.22 -0.44
C VAL A 100 14.40 0.90 0.57
N GLY A 101 15.07 0.11 1.42
CA GLY A 101 15.93 0.60 2.50
C GLY A 101 17.02 1.57 2.07
N GLY A 102 17.57 1.39 0.86
CA GLY A 102 18.60 2.26 0.31
C GLY A 102 18.09 3.47 -0.49
N ALA A 103 16.79 3.54 -0.77
CA ALA A 103 16.19 4.55 -1.63
C ALA A 103 15.34 5.58 -0.86
N MET A 104 14.89 5.24 0.36
CA MET A 104 14.04 6.09 1.17
C MET A 104 14.84 7.05 2.04
N SER A 105 14.44 8.32 2.06
CA SER A 105 14.90 9.28 3.07
C SER A 105 14.20 9.05 4.41
N ASP A 106 14.74 9.66 5.46
CA ASP A 106 14.13 9.66 6.80
C ASP A 106 12.71 10.23 6.79
N ALA A 107 12.49 11.30 6.03
CA ALA A 107 11.16 11.89 5.84
C ALA A 107 10.21 10.96 5.08
N ASP A 108 10.72 10.14 4.15
CA ASP A 108 9.88 9.15 3.46
C ASP A 108 9.44 8.03 4.39
N TRP A 109 10.28 7.62 5.35
CA TRP A 109 9.92 6.64 6.37
C TRP A 109 8.82 7.16 7.29
N VAL A 110 8.99 8.37 7.82
CA VAL A 110 7.96 9.04 8.63
C VAL A 110 6.65 9.13 7.85
N ARG A 111 6.74 9.55 6.59
CA ARG A 111 5.59 9.67 5.68
C ARG A 111 4.86 8.34 5.46
N ALA A 112 5.61 7.27 5.19
CA ALA A 112 5.05 5.95 4.95
C ALA A 112 4.35 5.42 6.21
N ILE A 113 5.00 5.50 7.37
CA ILE A 113 4.50 4.89 8.60
C ILE A 113 3.33 5.69 9.17
N ARG A 114 3.52 7.00 9.37
CA ARG A 114 2.53 7.87 10.03
C ARG A 114 1.35 8.20 9.13
N TYR A 115 1.60 8.46 7.84
CA TYR A 115 0.58 8.97 6.93
C TYR A 115 0.12 7.98 5.86
N GLY A 116 0.79 6.83 5.74
CA GLY A 116 0.42 5.84 4.72
C GLY A 116 0.69 6.33 3.31
N ILE A 117 1.73 7.13 3.10
CA ILE A 117 2.03 7.75 1.80
C ILE A 117 3.43 7.33 1.34
N ARG A 118 3.53 6.89 0.08
CA ARG A 118 4.79 6.53 -0.58
C ARG A 118 5.68 7.75 -0.81
N SER A 119 6.95 7.51 -1.13
CA SER A 119 7.89 8.55 -1.55
C SER A 119 7.41 9.32 -2.79
N ASP A 120 6.64 8.67 -3.69
CA ASP A 120 6.01 9.30 -4.86
C ASP A 120 4.73 10.11 -4.54
N GLY A 121 4.30 10.15 -3.28
CA GLY A 121 3.12 10.88 -2.83
C GLY A 121 1.79 10.13 -2.96
N THR A 122 1.78 8.91 -3.51
CA THR A 122 0.57 8.08 -3.58
C THR A 122 0.29 7.34 -2.27
N ALA A 123 -0.97 7.00 -2.01
CA ALA A 123 -1.35 6.27 -0.79
C ALA A 123 -0.90 4.79 -0.84
N LEU A 124 -0.30 4.31 0.25
CA LEU A 124 0.02 2.92 0.48
C LEU A 124 -1.26 2.07 0.48
N LEU A 125 -1.15 0.83 0.01
CA LEU A 125 -2.28 -0.09 -0.06
C LEU A 125 -2.21 -1.03 1.15
N PHE A 126 -3.31 -1.12 1.91
CA PHE A 126 -3.48 -2.05 3.03
C PHE A 126 -2.52 -1.86 4.23
N MET A 127 -1.62 -0.87 4.21
CA MET A 127 -0.84 -0.52 5.40
C MET A 127 -1.73 0.24 6.41
N PRO A 128 -1.84 -0.21 7.67
CA PRO A 128 -2.75 0.37 8.65
C PRO A 128 -2.15 1.62 9.34
N SER A 129 -1.76 2.63 8.55
CA SER A 129 -1.06 3.82 9.07
C SER A 129 -1.86 4.63 10.10
N THR A 130 -3.18 4.52 10.12
CA THR A 130 -4.03 5.12 11.15
C THR A 130 -3.73 4.61 12.56
N GLU A 131 -3.28 3.36 12.67
CA GLU A 131 -2.89 2.74 13.95
C GLU A 131 -1.51 3.22 14.41
N PHE A 132 -0.65 3.60 13.46
CA PHE A 132 0.72 4.06 13.70
C PHE A 132 0.84 5.58 13.76
N TYR A 133 -0.20 6.30 13.34
CA TYR A 133 -0.23 7.76 13.33
C TYR A 133 0.11 8.36 14.70
N TYR A 134 -0.35 7.71 15.76
CA TYR A 134 -0.22 8.14 17.15
C TYR A 134 1.07 7.69 17.83
N LEU A 135 2.01 7.04 17.13
CA LEU A 135 3.34 6.81 17.68
C LEU A 135 4.00 8.16 17.98
N SER A 136 4.61 8.27 19.16
CA SER A 136 5.41 9.44 19.50
C SER A 136 6.57 9.62 18.50
N ASP A 137 7.12 10.82 18.38
CA ASP A 137 8.26 11.04 17.50
C ASP A 137 9.48 10.19 17.93
N GLU A 138 9.65 9.97 19.23
CA GLU A 138 10.69 9.08 19.79
C GLU A 138 10.47 7.63 19.36
N ASP A 139 9.29 7.06 19.62
CA ASP A 139 8.95 5.68 19.23
C ASP A 139 9.05 5.46 17.71
N LEU A 140 8.61 6.45 16.93
CA LEU A 140 8.69 6.38 15.47
C LEU A 140 10.15 6.44 15.00
N GLY A 141 10.95 7.32 15.60
CA GLY A 141 12.39 7.41 15.36
C GLY A 141 13.09 6.09 15.62
N ASP A 142 12.78 5.45 16.75
CA ASP A 142 13.32 4.15 17.16
C ASP A 142 12.93 3.04 16.19
N VAL A 143 11.66 2.97 15.80
CA VAL A 143 11.18 2.00 14.80
C VAL A 143 11.93 2.16 13.48
N ILE A 144 12.14 3.40 13.01
CA ILE A 144 12.90 3.66 11.78
C ILE A 144 14.38 3.31 11.95
N ALA A 145 14.98 3.60 13.11
CA ALA A 145 16.34 3.19 13.45
C ALA A 145 16.50 1.67 13.37
N TYR A 146 15.55 0.92 13.94
CA TYR A 146 15.52 -0.53 13.84
C TYR A 146 15.45 -1.00 12.39
N ILE A 147 14.50 -0.49 11.59
CA ILE A 147 14.36 -0.83 10.17
C ILE A 147 15.67 -0.58 9.40
N LYS A 148 16.36 0.54 9.66
CA LYS A 148 17.63 0.89 8.99
C LYS A 148 18.82 0.05 9.48
N SER A 149 18.72 -0.56 10.66
CA SER A 149 19.78 -1.38 11.27
C SER A 149 19.78 -2.84 10.78
N VAL A 150 18.68 -3.32 10.19
CA VAL A 150 18.57 -4.74 9.82
C VAL A 150 19.53 -5.11 8.70
N SER A 151 19.94 -6.38 8.68
CA SER A 151 20.77 -6.90 7.60
C SER A 151 20.00 -6.89 6.26
N PRO A 152 20.69 -6.68 5.13
CA PRO A 152 20.08 -6.78 3.81
C PRO A 152 19.46 -8.18 3.62
N ALA A 153 18.23 -8.23 3.10
CA ALA A 153 17.57 -9.47 2.72
C ALA A 153 17.03 -9.35 1.28
N ASP A 154 17.51 -10.21 0.39
CA ASP A 154 17.12 -10.20 -1.01
C ASP A 154 15.73 -10.82 -1.19
N ASN A 155 14.80 -10.04 -1.73
CA ASN A 155 13.47 -10.50 -2.10
C ASN A 155 12.84 -9.53 -3.12
N GLU A 156 12.68 -10.01 -4.35
CA GLU A 156 12.13 -9.23 -5.46
C GLU A 156 10.66 -9.58 -5.68
N LEU A 157 9.78 -8.70 -5.19
CA LEU A 157 8.33 -8.86 -5.33
C LEU A 157 7.80 -7.92 -6.40
N SER A 158 6.87 -8.41 -7.23
CA SER A 158 6.17 -7.57 -8.20
C SER A 158 5.24 -6.58 -7.49
N PRO A 159 4.99 -5.37 -8.01
CA PRO A 159 4.07 -4.42 -7.38
C PRO A 159 2.64 -4.97 -7.22
N SER A 160 1.93 -4.49 -6.20
CA SER A 160 0.52 -4.80 -5.96
C SER A 160 -0.37 -4.52 -7.17
N LYS A 161 -1.35 -5.38 -7.42
CA LYS A 161 -2.31 -5.26 -8.51
C LYS A 161 -3.71 -5.63 -8.02
N LEU A 162 -4.64 -4.69 -8.07
CA LEU A 162 -6.04 -4.95 -7.76
C LEU A 162 -6.73 -5.62 -8.96
N SER A 163 -7.57 -6.61 -8.69
CA SER A 163 -8.46 -7.20 -9.69
C SER A 163 -9.59 -6.24 -10.03
N LEU A 164 -10.39 -6.55 -11.06
CA LEU A 164 -11.54 -5.73 -11.43
C LEU A 164 -12.54 -5.60 -10.27
N THR A 165 -12.83 -6.70 -9.59
CA THR A 165 -13.71 -6.73 -8.42
C THR A 165 -13.10 -5.99 -7.23
N GLY A 166 -11.79 -6.08 -7.01
CA GLY A 166 -11.09 -5.28 -6.01
C GLY A 166 -11.20 -3.78 -6.26
N ARG A 167 -11.10 -3.35 -7.54
CA ARG A 167 -11.32 -1.96 -7.95
C ARG A 167 -12.75 -1.50 -7.74
N VAL A 168 -13.74 -2.38 -7.96
CA VAL A 168 -15.15 -2.10 -7.66
C VAL A 168 -15.33 -1.84 -6.17
N VAL A 169 -14.86 -2.75 -5.31
CA VAL A 169 -14.95 -2.59 -3.85
C VAL A 169 -14.29 -1.28 -3.40
N MET A 170 -13.08 -0.99 -3.88
CA MET A 170 -12.37 0.27 -3.58
C MET A 170 -13.14 1.52 -4.02
N THR A 171 -13.95 1.43 -5.08
CA THR A 171 -14.74 2.57 -5.58
C THR A 171 -16.02 2.75 -4.77
N LEU A 172 -16.60 1.65 -4.29
CA LEU A 172 -17.86 1.62 -3.53
C LEU A 172 -17.68 1.89 -2.04
N VAL A 173 -16.54 1.51 -1.48
CA VAL A 173 -16.18 1.84 -0.09
C VAL A 173 -15.65 3.27 -0.11
N GLU A 174 -16.39 4.17 0.54
CA GLU A 174 -15.91 5.52 0.83
C GLU A 174 -14.78 5.42 1.86
N GLY A 175 -13.65 6.08 1.56
CA GLY A 175 -12.50 6.21 2.45
C GLY A 175 -12.39 7.63 2.96
#